data_AF-A0A836UUS0-F1
#
_entry.id   AF-A0A836UUS0-F1
#
_cell.length_a   1.000
_cell.length_b   1.000
_cell.length_c   1.000
_cell.angle_alpha   90.00
_cell.angle_beta   90.00
_cell.angle_gamma   90.00
#
_symmetry.space_group_name_H-M   'P 1'
#
loop_
_entity.id
_entity.type
_entity.pdbx_description
1 polymer ?
#
loop_
_entity_poly.entity_id
_entity_poly.type
_entity_poly.pdbx_seq_one_letter_code
_entity_poly.pdbx_strand_id
1 'polypeptide(L)'
;MTPIDIAQLTLPKGKVVKTKPKRKLPRHQGNEHFIKGPIPLDWIAMAAQLPGKSCQVGNALWYLAGLNNSVPTIKLTQTVLNKFGVTRHCKYRALRCLEQAKLITLNRTHGKNPTVTILPASKGE
;
A
#
# COMPACT_ATOMS: atom_id res chain seq x y z
N MET A 1 56.99 7.96 -8.97
CA MET A 1 55.54 7.94 -9.26
C MET A 1 55.36 8.42 -10.69
N THR A 2 55.18 7.51 -11.64
CA THR A 2 54.92 7.89 -13.03
C THR A 2 53.53 8.52 -13.13
N PRO A 3 53.39 9.67 -13.82
CA PRO A 3 52.10 10.31 -13.98
C PRO A 3 51.18 9.42 -14.82
N ILE A 4 49.95 9.24 -14.35
CA ILE A 4 48.91 8.50 -15.06
C ILE A 4 48.58 9.25 -16.36
N ASP A 5 48.85 8.61 -17.49
CA ASP A 5 48.53 9.15 -18.81
C ASP A 5 47.03 9.01 -19.09
N ILE A 6 46.32 10.14 -19.02
CA ILE A 6 44.87 10.25 -19.14
C ILE A 6 44.39 9.81 -20.54
N ALA A 7 45.24 9.92 -21.56
CA ALA A 7 44.88 9.54 -22.93
C ALA A 7 44.58 8.04 -23.04
N GLN A 8 45.23 7.21 -22.23
CA GLN A 8 45.07 5.75 -22.25
C GLN A 8 43.79 5.26 -21.54
N LEU A 9 43.12 6.13 -20.79
CA LEU A 9 41.85 5.82 -20.11
C LEU A 9 40.62 6.20 -20.95
N THR A 10 40.80 6.66 -22.19
CA THR A 10 39.66 6.95 -23.05
C THR A 10 38.99 5.67 -23.52
N LEU A 11 37.68 5.57 -23.27
CA LEU A 11 36.87 4.47 -23.79
C LEU A 11 36.99 4.45 -25.32
N PRO A 12 37.24 3.28 -25.93
CA PRO A 12 37.15 3.16 -27.37
C PRO A 12 35.74 3.59 -27.79
N LYS A 13 35.64 4.37 -28.86
CA LYS A 13 34.36 4.78 -29.48
C LYS A 13 33.66 3.57 -30.12
N GLY A 14 33.43 2.52 -29.34
CA GLY A 14 32.62 1.37 -29.71
C GLY A 14 31.16 1.77 -29.76
N LYS A 15 30.39 1.10 -30.64
CA LYS A 15 28.93 1.26 -30.69
C LYS A 15 28.35 1.05 -29.30
N VAL A 16 27.80 2.12 -28.71
CA VAL A 16 26.96 2.01 -27.52
C VAL A 16 25.82 1.06 -27.86
N VAL A 17 25.86 -0.16 -27.32
CA VAL A 17 24.77 -1.11 -27.46
C VAL A 17 23.58 -0.49 -26.71
N LYS A 18 22.66 0.13 -27.46
CA LYS A 18 21.41 0.64 -26.92
C LYS A 18 20.60 -0.55 -26.43
N THR A 19 20.74 -0.92 -25.16
CA THR A 19 19.87 -1.88 -24.51
C THR A 19 18.45 -1.34 -24.58
N LYS A 20 17.51 -2.14 -25.10
CA LYS A 20 16.08 -1.76 -25.09
C LYS A 20 15.72 -1.39 -23.65
N PRO A 21 15.14 -0.21 -23.39
CA PRO A 21 14.77 0.15 -22.04
C PRO A 21 13.79 -0.90 -21.53
N LYS A 22 14.15 -1.58 -20.42
CA LYS A 22 13.22 -2.49 -19.75
C LYS A 22 11.97 -1.67 -19.42
N ARG A 23 10.80 -2.10 -19.90
CA ARG A 23 9.53 -1.45 -19.59
C ARG A 23 9.37 -1.46 -18.06
N LYS A 24 9.41 -0.28 -17.44
CA LYS A 24 9.17 -0.12 -16.01
C LYS A 24 7.67 -0.04 -15.76
N LEU A 25 7.21 -0.47 -14.58
CA LEU A 25 5.84 -0.24 -14.18
C LEU A 25 5.56 1.27 -14.08
N PRO A 26 4.33 1.73 -14.35
CA PRO A 26 3.93 3.11 -14.10
C PRO A 26 4.22 3.49 -12.65
N ARG A 27 4.86 4.64 -12.46
CA ARG A 27 5.12 5.21 -11.14
C ARG A 27 4.22 6.42 -10.95
N HIS A 28 3.78 6.65 -9.72
CA HIS A 28 3.10 7.89 -9.35
C HIS A 28 3.99 9.10 -9.67
N GLN A 29 3.39 10.18 -10.12
CA GLN A 29 4.04 11.47 -10.33
C GLN A 29 4.12 12.27 -9.02
N GLY A 30 4.78 13.43 -9.07
CA GLY A 30 4.79 14.35 -7.94
C GLY A 30 3.36 14.75 -7.56
N ASN A 31 3.04 14.69 -6.27
CA ASN A 31 1.71 14.98 -5.68
C ASN A 31 0.59 13.98 -6.00
N GLU A 32 0.87 12.87 -6.68
CA GLU A 32 -0.09 11.78 -6.82
C GLU A 32 -0.12 10.89 -5.57
N HIS A 33 -1.31 10.39 -5.25
CA HIS A 33 -1.49 9.50 -4.11
C HIS A 33 -1.00 8.09 -4.44
N PHE A 34 -0.32 7.44 -3.50
CA PHE A 34 0.09 6.04 -3.59
C PHE A 34 -0.15 5.34 -2.25
N ILE A 35 -0.23 4.01 -2.27
CA ILE A 35 -0.26 3.22 -1.04
C ILE A 35 1.19 2.92 -0.65
N LYS A 36 1.60 3.35 0.54
CA LYS A 36 2.94 3.10 1.08
C LYS A 36 3.11 1.60 1.33
N GLY A 37 4.13 1.00 0.74
CA GLY A 37 4.53 -0.39 1.01
C GLY A 37 5.51 -0.51 2.19
N PRO A 38 5.89 -1.73 2.60
CA PRO A 38 5.45 -3.02 2.09
C PRO A 38 4.11 -3.47 2.70
N ILE A 39 3.16 -3.88 1.84
CA ILE A 39 1.90 -4.49 2.28
C ILE A 39 2.09 -6.00 2.23
N PRO A 40 1.91 -6.74 3.34
CA PRO A 40 2.02 -8.19 3.33
C PRO A 40 1.03 -8.80 2.33
N LEU A 41 1.53 -9.62 1.40
CA LEU A 41 0.72 -10.23 0.35
C LEU A 41 -0.41 -11.09 0.95
N ASP A 42 -0.08 -11.89 1.96
CA ASP A 42 -1.06 -12.76 2.63
C ASP A 42 -2.20 -11.94 3.26
N TRP A 43 -1.88 -10.77 3.81
CA TRP A 43 -2.88 -9.88 4.38
C TRP A 43 -3.86 -9.37 3.32
N ILE A 44 -3.35 -8.85 2.20
CA ILE A 44 -4.21 -8.33 1.14
C ILE A 44 -4.96 -9.44 0.40
N ALA A 45 -4.35 -10.63 0.25
CA ALA A 45 -4.97 -11.80 -0.33
C ALA A 45 -6.15 -12.28 0.51
N MET A 46 -5.99 -12.39 1.84
CA MET A 46 -7.10 -12.71 2.74
C MET A 46 -8.19 -11.64 2.66
N ALA A 47 -7.84 -10.35 2.65
CA ALA A 47 -8.82 -9.27 2.51
C ALA A 47 -9.56 -9.31 1.16
N ALA A 48 -8.92 -9.81 0.10
CA ALA A 48 -9.49 -9.95 -1.25
C ALA A 48 -10.46 -11.14 -1.38
N GLN A 49 -10.27 -12.19 -0.60
CA GLN A 49 -11.18 -13.35 -0.56
C GLN A 49 -12.48 -13.06 0.21
N LEU A 50 -12.50 -12.00 1.03
CA LEU A 50 -13.69 -11.62 1.79
C LEU A 50 -14.74 -10.95 0.91
N PRO A 51 -16.04 -11.16 1.19
CA PRO A 51 -17.12 -10.62 0.38
C PRO A 51 -17.22 -9.09 0.47
N GLY A 52 -17.95 -8.52 -0.50
CA GLY A 52 -18.32 -7.10 -0.51
C GLY A 52 -17.16 -6.18 -0.88
N LYS A 53 -16.89 -5.18 -0.03
CA LYS A 53 -15.86 -4.15 -0.25
C LYS A 53 -14.67 -4.27 0.69
N SER A 54 -14.43 -5.48 1.21
CA SER A 54 -13.43 -5.76 2.23
C SER A 54 -12.01 -5.45 1.75
N CYS A 55 -11.67 -5.84 0.51
CA CYS A 55 -10.40 -5.48 -0.12
C CYS A 55 -10.21 -3.97 -0.29
N GLN A 56 -11.24 -3.25 -0.75
CA GLN A 56 -11.18 -1.80 -0.92
C GLN A 56 -10.99 -1.08 0.41
N VAL A 57 -11.68 -1.52 1.47
CA VAL A 57 -11.47 -1.00 2.82
C VAL A 57 -10.06 -1.34 3.31
N GLY A 58 -9.56 -2.55 3.06
CA GLY A 58 -8.18 -2.93 3.39
C GLY A 58 -7.15 -1.99 2.74
N ASN A 59 -7.28 -1.74 1.43
CA ASN A 59 -6.43 -0.78 0.72
C ASN A 59 -6.50 0.63 1.33
N ALA A 60 -7.71 1.09 1.69
CA ALA A 60 -7.89 2.39 2.34
C ALA A 60 -7.22 2.46 3.72
N LEU A 61 -7.24 1.38 4.49
CA LEU A 61 -6.57 1.28 5.78
C LEU A 61 -5.05 1.37 5.61
N TRP A 62 -4.46 0.59 4.69
CA TRP A 62 -3.02 0.66 4.40
C TRP A 62 -2.59 2.02 3.87
N TYR A 63 -3.42 2.65 3.04
CA TYR A 63 -3.20 4.01 2.58
C TYR A 63 -3.16 5.02 3.75
N LEU A 64 -4.14 4.95 4.67
CA LEU A 64 -4.18 5.79 5.86
C LEU A 64 -3.03 5.53 6.83
N ALA A 65 -2.66 4.27 7.05
CA ALA A 65 -1.51 3.92 7.86
C ALA A 65 -0.23 4.50 7.26
N GLY A 66 -0.08 4.42 5.93
CA GLY A 66 1.05 5.02 5.21
C GLY A 66 1.17 6.53 5.38
N LEU A 67 0.05 7.25 5.37
CA LEU A 67 0.00 8.69 5.64
C LEU A 67 0.31 9.03 7.10
N ASN A 68 -0.11 8.19 8.04
CA ASN A 68 0.10 8.37 9.48
C ASN A 68 1.39 7.69 9.96
N ASN A 69 2.52 7.88 9.26
CA ASN A 69 3.83 7.35 9.66
C ASN A 69 3.87 5.83 9.94
N SER A 70 3.05 5.05 9.23
CA SER A 70 2.93 3.60 9.42
C SER A 70 2.40 3.17 10.79
N VAL A 71 1.61 4.02 11.46
CA VAL A 71 0.93 3.67 12.72
C VAL A 71 -0.20 2.66 12.43
N PRO A 72 -0.30 1.55 13.21
CA PRO A 72 -1.28 0.49 12.95
C PRO A 72 -2.71 0.91 13.32
N THR A 73 -2.85 1.82 14.29
CA THR A 73 -4.13 2.32 14.78
C THR A 73 -4.50 3.62 14.07
N ILE A 74 -5.60 3.60 13.33
CA ILE A 74 -6.03 4.71 12.47
C ILE A 74 -7.51 5.01 12.62
N LYS A 75 -7.86 6.29 12.56
CA LYS A 75 -9.25 6.73 12.48
C LYS A 75 -9.74 6.61 11.04
N LEU A 76 -10.78 5.81 10.82
CA LEU A 76 -11.30 5.58 9.49
C LEU A 76 -12.35 6.63 9.11
N THR A 77 -11.95 7.58 8.28
CA THR A 77 -12.81 8.68 7.81
C THR A 77 -13.52 8.32 6.50
N GLN A 78 -14.79 8.73 6.36
CA GLN A 78 -15.58 8.47 5.15
C GLN A 78 -15.00 9.12 3.89
N THR A 79 -14.36 10.29 4.01
CA THR A 79 -13.72 11.01 2.90
C THR A 79 -12.69 10.16 2.17
N VAL A 80 -11.89 9.38 2.91
CA VAL A 80 -10.90 8.49 2.29
C VAL A 80 -11.59 7.31 1.63
N LEU A 81 -12.57 6.70 2.30
CA LEU A 81 -13.32 5.57 1.76
C LEU A 81 -14.09 5.91 0.46
N ASN A 82 -14.54 7.15 0.31
CA ASN A 82 -15.16 7.62 -0.92
C ASN A 82 -14.18 7.56 -2.12
N LYS A 83 -12.87 7.81 -1.90
CA LYS A 83 -11.85 7.64 -2.95
C LYS A 83 -11.72 6.20 -3.43
N PHE A 84 -12.03 5.23 -2.56
CA PHE A 84 -12.05 3.80 -2.88
C PHE A 84 -13.44 3.30 -3.27
N GLY A 85 -14.42 4.19 -3.49
CA GLY A 85 -15.78 3.83 -3.88
C GLY A 85 -16.56 3.05 -2.81
N VAL A 86 -16.25 3.27 -1.52
CA VAL A 86 -16.88 2.55 -0.40
C VAL A 86 -17.92 3.45 0.27
N THR A 87 -19.20 3.09 0.12
CA THR A 87 -20.31 3.77 0.80
C THR A 87 -20.35 3.45 2.30
N ARG A 88 -21.14 4.21 3.07
CA ARG A 88 -21.34 3.97 4.51
C ARG A 88 -21.77 2.54 4.83
N HIS A 89 -22.71 1.98 4.07
CA HIS A 89 -23.22 0.62 4.32
C HIS A 89 -22.17 -0.45 3.97
N CYS A 90 -21.48 -0.27 2.84
CA CYS A 90 -20.37 -1.14 2.45
C CYS A 90 -19.25 -1.12 3.51
N LYS A 91 -18.94 0.05 4.07
CA LYS A 91 -17.97 0.21 5.17
C LYS A 91 -18.34 -0.67 6.36
N TYR A 92 -19.58 -0.61 6.84
CA TYR A 92 -19.99 -1.42 8.00
C TYR A 92 -19.89 -2.92 7.73
N ARG A 93 -20.31 -3.38 6.54
CA ARG A 93 -20.21 -4.79 6.16
C ARG A 93 -18.75 -5.24 6.06
N ALA A 94 -17.92 -4.48 5.34
CA ALA A 94 -16.51 -4.77 5.14
C ALA A 94 -15.72 -4.78 6.46
N LEU A 95 -15.95 -3.81 7.36
CA LEU A 95 -15.31 -3.79 8.67
C LEU A 95 -15.66 -5.03 9.50
N ARG A 96 -16.90 -5.50 9.45
CA ARG A 96 -17.29 -6.75 10.12
C ARG A 96 -16.58 -7.96 9.53
N CYS A 97 -16.50 -8.08 8.20
CA CYS A 97 -15.81 -9.19 7.54
C CYS A 97 -14.31 -9.20 7.86
N LEU A 98 -13.65 -8.04 7.82
CA LEU A 98 -12.23 -7.91 8.15
C LEU A 98 -11.93 -8.24 9.62
N GLU A 99 -12.81 -7.82 10.53
CA GLU A 99 -12.72 -8.13 11.96
C GLU A 99 -12.90 -9.63 12.22
N GLN A 100 -13.89 -10.26 11.58
CA GLN A 100 -14.12 -11.71 11.64
C GLN A 100 -12.93 -12.52 11.10
N ALA A 101 -12.29 -12.02 10.04
CA ALA A 101 -11.08 -12.61 9.48
C ALA A 101 -9.81 -12.35 10.31
N LYS A 102 -9.92 -11.69 11.47
CA LYS A 102 -8.80 -11.32 12.36
C LYS A 102 -7.71 -10.50 11.67
N LEU A 103 -8.06 -9.75 10.63
CA LEU A 103 -7.15 -8.85 9.93
C LEU A 103 -7.08 -7.46 10.58
N ILE A 104 -8.12 -7.10 11.33
CA ILE A 104 -8.23 -5.83 12.05
C ILE A 104 -8.89 -6.04 13.42
N THR A 105 -8.62 -5.13 14.35
CA THR A 105 -9.52 -4.87 15.49
C THR A 105 -10.22 -3.54 15.33
N LEU A 106 -11.43 -3.43 15.87
CA LEU A 106 -12.28 -2.27 15.67
C LEU A 106 -12.79 -1.74 17.00
N ASN A 107 -12.50 -0.47 17.27
CA ASN A 107 -13.12 0.26 18.35
C ASN A 107 -14.21 1.19 17.78
N ARG A 108 -15.47 0.81 18.02
CA ARG A 108 -16.65 1.60 17.61
C ARG A 108 -17.11 2.46 18.78
N THR A 109 -17.08 3.78 18.61
CA THR A 109 -17.75 4.71 19.52
C THR A 109 -18.97 5.31 18.83
N HIS A 110 -20.09 5.38 19.55
CA HIS A 110 -21.32 5.97 19.01
C HIS A 110 -21.09 7.41 18.54
N GLY A 111 -21.60 7.76 17.35
CA GLY A 111 -21.50 9.10 16.77
C GLY A 111 -20.09 9.53 16.29
N LYS A 112 -19.06 8.68 16.42
CA LYS A 112 -17.68 9.01 16.02
C LYS A 112 -17.20 8.09 14.89
N ASN A 113 -16.16 8.55 14.18
CA ASN A 113 -15.45 7.70 13.24
C ASN A 113 -14.83 6.52 13.99
N PRO A 114 -14.96 5.29 13.48
CA PRO A 114 -14.38 4.13 14.15
C PRO A 114 -12.85 4.19 14.09
N THR A 115 -12.22 3.74 15.17
CA THR A 115 -10.77 3.54 15.22
C THR A 115 -10.50 2.08 14.87
N VAL A 116 -9.63 1.86 13.90
CA VAL A 116 -9.28 0.54 13.37
C VAL A 116 -7.81 0.30 13.65
N THR A 117 -7.46 -0.88 14.16
CA THR A 117 -6.07 -1.31 14.29
C THR A 117 -5.82 -2.44 13.31
N ILE A 118 -4.81 -2.30 12.45
CA ILE A 118 -4.38 -3.34 11.52
C ILE A 118 -3.60 -4.41 12.29
N LEU A 119 -3.98 -5.66 12.12
CA LEU A 119 -3.29 -6.82 12.70
C LEU A 119 -2.37 -7.48 11.65
N PRO A 120 -1.27 -8.12 12.06
CA PRO A 120 -0.50 -8.95 11.16
C PRO A 120 -1.37 -10.10 10.64
N ALA A 121 -1.12 -10.49 9.40
CA ALA A 121 -1.67 -11.72 8.85
C ALA A 121 -1.01 -12.90 9.57
N SER A 122 -1.63 -13.40 10.64
CA SER A 122 -1.22 -14.70 11.18
C SER A 122 -1.58 -15.74 10.14
N LYS A 123 -0.57 -16.28 9.48
CA LYS A 123 -0.68 -17.56 8.79
C LYS A 123 -1.06 -18.55 9.89
N GLY A 124 -2.28 -19.08 9.85
CA GLY A 124 -2.57 -20.28 10.62
C GLY A 124 -1.59 -21.35 10.14
N GLU A 125 -0.82 -21.91 11.06
CA GLU A 125 -0.27 -23.26 10.89
C GLU A 125 -1.42 -24.26 10.71
#